data_AF-A0A0A1DP74-F1
#
_entry.id   AF-A0A0A1DP74-F1
#
_cell.length_a   1.000
_cell.length_b   1.000
_cell.length_c   1.000
_cell.angle_alpha   90.00
_cell.angle_beta   90.00
_cell.angle_gamma   90.00
#
_symmetry.space_group_name_H-M   'P 1'
#
loop_
_entity.id
_entity.type
_entity.pdbx_description
1 polymer ?
#
loop_
_entity_poly.entity_id
_entity_poly.type
_entity_poly.pdbx_seq_one_letter_code
_entity_poly.pdbx_strand_id
1 'polypeptide(L)'
;MRGRSRAAFAPEDVADARRGEPATDLSGWAAEAGWEYLGQRVPSGFVSVVPVWAEHLFSCARGVLPGDVFGTVLHELYEVGVDGDGLAMDGEFHDLRSDGTWKWLGSWDNGPRNEPFARNAVWLPATRGAARVPQAALLPRLCVRRADRLPPHGSRDLGDLGLDGFRLTGETDPVLDEIVATWLGGEAGAALRALPHPFVEVVVAGGHLALVRNGYVAPGEADAFVTALGALARGLRAACAPLAVPAPVGSELPPPAWADAVHAAPGLLDVLSGAWWSAYRDLAAERGLTLEDPDAFHRAFPDQPVPGRAQGVLRGRVDGLPGDVRLAWFADAEAPVDGWVRAALLLPAPDVGARTRRGGTLVEETGMWGEVVGDIAACWTVRRLPGTLDADGVVPAAVATARRLGFVP
;
A
#
# COMPACT_ATOMS: atom_id res chain seq x y z
N MET A 1 12.00 -27.10 -5.82
CA MET A 1 10.76 -26.47 -6.33
C MET A 1 10.47 -26.96 -7.76
N ARG A 2 9.95 -28.17 -7.95
CA ARG A 2 9.55 -28.70 -9.28
C ARG A 2 8.02 -28.58 -9.42
N GLY A 3 7.53 -28.17 -10.58
CA GLY A 3 6.10 -28.14 -10.92
C GLY A 3 5.40 -26.83 -10.53
N ARG A 4 5.82 -25.70 -11.09
CA ARG A 4 5.05 -24.44 -11.06
C ARG A 4 4.99 -23.88 -12.46
N SER A 5 3.86 -23.29 -12.84
CA SER A 5 3.71 -22.59 -14.11
C SER A 5 4.53 -21.30 -14.13
N ARG A 6 5.39 -21.09 -15.13
CA ARG A 6 6.33 -19.94 -15.17
C ARG A 6 6.40 -19.34 -16.56
N ALA A 7 6.67 -18.04 -16.61
CA ALA A 7 6.92 -17.31 -17.84
C ALA A 7 7.81 -16.10 -17.54
N ALA A 8 8.20 -15.41 -18.60
CA ALA A 8 8.90 -14.14 -18.54
C ALA A 8 8.18 -13.10 -19.41
N PHE A 9 8.20 -11.84 -18.96
CA PHE A 9 7.69 -10.71 -19.76
C PHE A 9 8.64 -10.33 -20.91
N ALA A 10 9.92 -10.69 -20.80
CA ALA A 10 10.95 -10.41 -21.81
C ALA A 10 11.87 -11.62 -21.99
N PRO A 11 12.50 -11.83 -23.18
CA PRO A 11 13.36 -12.97 -23.44
C PRO A 11 14.56 -13.09 -22.49
N GLU A 12 15.12 -11.96 -22.07
CA GLU A 12 16.25 -11.88 -21.14
C GLU A 12 15.94 -12.45 -19.74
N ASP A 13 14.68 -12.39 -19.31
CA ASP A 13 14.24 -12.84 -17.98
C ASP A 13 13.96 -14.36 -17.95
N VAL A 14 14.04 -15.08 -19.07
CA VAL A 14 13.72 -16.51 -19.16
C VAL A 14 14.61 -17.35 -18.23
N ALA A 15 15.88 -16.98 -18.08
CA ALA A 15 16.79 -17.69 -17.18
C ALA A 15 16.36 -17.54 -15.71
N ASP A 16 15.95 -16.34 -15.30
CA ASP A 16 15.40 -16.06 -13.97
C ASP A 16 14.07 -16.78 -13.76
N ALA A 17 13.18 -16.78 -14.75
CA ALA A 17 11.92 -17.52 -14.68
C ALA A 17 12.16 -19.02 -14.48
N ARG A 18 13.09 -19.63 -15.23
CA ARG A 18 13.45 -21.05 -15.06
C ARG A 18 14.06 -21.36 -13.69
N ARG A 19 14.80 -20.41 -13.11
CA ARG A 19 15.35 -20.51 -11.74
C ARG A 19 14.23 -20.40 -10.71
N GLY A 20 13.37 -19.40 -10.86
CA GLY A 20 12.26 -19.08 -9.96
C GLY A 20 12.67 -18.21 -8.77
N GLU A 21 13.86 -17.62 -8.83
CA GLU A 21 14.46 -16.74 -7.83
C GLU A 21 15.56 -15.90 -8.50
N PRO A 22 15.90 -14.72 -7.94
CA PRO A 22 16.97 -13.89 -8.49
C PRO A 22 18.35 -14.54 -8.34
N ALA A 23 19.23 -14.31 -9.32
CA ALA A 23 20.62 -14.78 -9.27
C ALA A 23 21.49 -14.02 -8.24
N THR A 24 21.12 -12.77 -7.93
CA THR A 24 21.80 -11.87 -7.00
C THR A 24 20.79 -11.11 -6.17
N ASP A 25 21.14 -10.74 -4.94
CA ASP A 25 20.30 -9.92 -4.09
C ASP A 25 20.78 -8.45 -4.02
N LEU A 26 19.98 -7.63 -3.35
CA LEU A 26 20.16 -6.19 -3.14
C LEU A 26 20.88 -5.89 -1.81
N SER A 27 21.43 -6.88 -1.11
CA SER A 27 22.02 -6.67 0.23
C SER A 27 23.20 -5.70 0.20
N GLY A 28 24.08 -5.83 -0.79
CA GLY A 28 25.22 -4.94 -1.00
C GLY A 28 24.79 -3.51 -1.31
N TRP A 29 23.86 -3.35 -2.26
CA TRP A 29 23.28 -2.05 -2.58
C TRP A 29 22.58 -1.41 -1.38
N ALA A 30 21.79 -2.19 -0.62
CA ALA A 30 21.07 -1.68 0.55
C ALA A 30 22.05 -1.17 1.62
N ALA A 31 23.16 -1.87 1.85
CA ALA A 31 24.20 -1.43 2.78
C ALA A 31 24.84 -0.10 2.34
N GLU A 32 25.15 0.05 1.05
CA GLU A 32 25.72 1.28 0.48
C GLU A 32 24.73 2.45 0.52
N ALA A 33 23.45 2.20 0.24
CA ALA A 33 22.39 3.19 0.28
C ALA A 33 21.93 3.56 1.71
N GLY A 34 22.41 2.85 2.74
CA GLY A 34 21.96 3.01 4.13
C GLY A 34 20.53 2.50 4.38
N TRP A 35 20.06 1.58 3.54
CA TRP A 35 18.76 0.93 3.64
C TRP A 35 18.83 -0.32 4.52
N GLU A 36 17.72 -0.67 5.15
CA GLU A 36 17.60 -1.90 5.91
C GLU A 36 17.26 -3.05 4.97
N TYR A 37 18.15 -4.05 4.90
CA TYR A 37 17.90 -5.29 4.15
C TYR A 37 17.07 -6.28 4.98
N LEU A 38 16.00 -6.79 4.38
CA LEU A 38 14.99 -7.63 5.00
C LEU A 38 14.97 -9.07 4.48
N GLY A 39 15.70 -9.36 3.38
CA GLY A 39 15.68 -10.67 2.74
C GLY A 39 14.31 -11.02 2.18
N GLN A 40 13.65 -12.07 2.70
CA GLN A 40 12.32 -12.51 2.24
C GLN A 40 11.17 -12.05 3.16
N ARG A 41 11.41 -11.11 4.07
CA ARG A 41 10.36 -10.61 4.97
C ARG A 41 9.46 -9.60 4.24
N VAL A 42 8.15 -9.80 4.35
CA VAL A 42 7.14 -8.84 3.88
C VAL A 42 7.36 -7.49 4.59
N PRO A 43 7.58 -6.38 3.86
CA PRO A 43 7.78 -5.08 4.47
C PRO A 43 6.45 -4.59 5.08
N SER A 44 6.43 -4.41 6.40
CA SER A 44 5.23 -3.97 7.13
C SER A 44 4.77 -2.58 6.64
N GLY A 45 3.46 -2.43 6.43
CA GLY A 45 2.86 -1.18 5.98
C GLY A 45 3.01 -0.90 4.48
N PHE A 46 2.98 -1.94 3.65
CA PHE A 46 2.86 -1.85 2.18
C PHE A 46 1.91 -2.91 1.59
N VAL A 47 1.10 -3.57 2.44
CA VAL A 47 0.34 -4.78 2.06
C VAL A 47 -0.71 -4.54 0.96
N SER A 48 -1.11 -3.30 0.70
CA SER A 48 -1.97 -2.92 -0.44
C SER A 48 -1.34 -3.18 -1.79
N VAL A 49 -0.01 -3.10 -1.83
CA VAL A 49 0.73 -2.95 -3.08
C VAL A 49 1.90 -3.91 -3.18
N VAL A 50 2.21 -4.72 -2.17
CA VAL A 50 3.21 -5.80 -2.23
C VAL A 50 2.53 -7.17 -2.09
N PRO A 51 3.16 -8.26 -2.58
CA PRO A 51 2.64 -9.61 -2.42
C PRO A 51 2.35 -9.96 -0.96
N VAL A 52 1.22 -10.66 -0.78
CA VAL A 52 0.77 -11.13 0.54
C VAL A 52 1.68 -12.23 1.08
N TRP A 53 2.19 -13.10 0.21
CA TRP A 53 2.95 -14.29 0.59
C TRP A 53 4.46 -14.05 0.53
N ALA A 54 5.16 -14.40 1.61
CA ALA A 54 6.61 -14.25 1.71
C ALA A 54 7.35 -15.11 0.68
N GLU A 55 6.77 -16.25 0.29
CA GLU A 55 7.32 -17.17 -0.69
C GLU A 55 7.31 -16.60 -2.12
N HIS A 56 6.60 -15.51 -2.36
CA HIS A 56 6.66 -14.76 -3.62
C HIS A 56 7.76 -13.69 -3.59
N LEU A 57 8.39 -13.42 -2.45
CA LEU A 57 9.31 -12.31 -2.23
C LEU A 57 10.77 -12.76 -2.15
N PHE A 58 11.64 -11.94 -2.71
CA PHE A 58 13.08 -12.09 -2.64
C PHE A 58 13.72 -10.71 -2.44
N SER A 59 14.89 -10.68 -1.80
CA SER A 59 15.76 -9.50 -1.79
C SER A 59 15.07 -8.17 -1.43
N CYS A 60 14.25 -8.17 -0.39
CA CYS A 60 13.54 -7.01 0.11
C CYS A 60 14.49 -6.06 0.87
N ALA A 61 14.41 -4.77 0.57
CA ALA A 61 15.07 -3.70 1.30
C ALA A 61 14.10 -2.55 1.53
N ARG A 62 14.27 -1.78 2.61
CA ARG A 62 13.46 -0.60 2.91
C ARG A 62 14.30 0.58 3.37
N GLY A 63 13.85 1.78 3.05
CA GLY A 63 14.59 2.99 3.36
C GLY A 63 13.86 4.23 2.87
N VAL A 64 14.64 5.29 2.66
CA VAL A 64 14.12 6.59 2.23
C VAL A 64 14.49 6.80 0.77
N LEU A 65 13.47 6.93 -0.07
CA LEU A 65 13.58 7.31 -1.47
C LEU A 65 14.01 8.79 -1.58
N PRO A 66 14.58 9.20 -2.72
CA PRO A 66 14.76 10.62 -3.01
C PRO A 66 13.46 11.39 -2.78
N GLY A 67 13.52 12.52 -2.07
CA GLY A 67 12.33 13.29 -1.69
C GLY A 67 11.78 13.06 -0.28
N ASP A 68 12.54 12.40 0.60
CA ASP A 68 12.12 12.07 1.97
C ASP A 68 10.84 11.22 2.03
N VAL A 69 10.69 10.30 1.06
CA VAL A 69 9.56 9.38 0.98
C VAL A 69 9.99 8.01 1.45
N PHE A 70 9.33 7.45 2.48
CA PHE A 70 9.62 6.10 2.93
C PHE A 70 9.13 5.06 1.92
N GLY A 71 9.97 4.09 1.61
CA GLY A 71 9.68 3.07 0.61
C GLY A 71 10.41 1.76 0.82
N THR A 72 10.12 0.82 -0.08
CA THR A 72 10.73 -0.51 -0.15
C THR A 72 10.98 -0.89 -1.61
N VAL A 73 12.00 -1.72 -1.84
CA VAL A 73 12.27 -2.38 -3.13
C VAL A 73 12.44 -3.86 -2.84
N LEU A 74 11.82 -4.69 -3.67
CA LEU A 74 11.87 -6.13 -3.55
C LEU A 74 11.82 -6.78 -4.93
N HIS A 75 12.40 -7.96 -5.02
CA HIS A 75 12.19 -8.87 -6.15
C HIS A 75 10.97 -9.74 -5.84
N GLU A 76 10.13 -9.99 -6.83
CA GLU A 76 8.94 -10.83 -6.66
C GLU A 76 8.75 -11.84 -7.80
N LEU A 77 8.01 -12.89 -7.47
CA LEU A 77 7.31 -13.70 -8.45
C LEU A 77 5.93 -13.07 -8.67
N TYR A 78 5.82 -12.21 -9.68
CA TYR A 78 4.59 -11.55 -10.08
C TYR A 78 3.58 -12.59 -10.57
N GLU A 79 2.39 -12.57 -9.98
CA GLU A 79 1.32 -13.54 -10.28
C GLU A 79 0.42 -13.01 -11.40
N VAL A 80 0.33 -13.76 -12.50
CA VAL A 80 -0.68 -13.56 -13.55
C VAL A 80 -1.65 -14.72 -13.50
N GLY A 81 -2.91 -14.44 -13.17
CA GLY A 81 -3.96 -15.46 -13.16
C GLY A 81 -4.16 -16.12 -14.53
N VAL A 82 -4.65 -17.34 -14.52
CA VAL A 82 -5.11 -18.07 -15.70
C VAL A 82 -6.63 -18.16 -15.62
N ASP A 83 -7.31 -17.73 -16.67
CA ASP A 83 -8.76 -17.88 -16.86
C ASP A 83 -9.08 -18.99 -17.87
N GLY A 84 -10.36 -19.13 -18.24
CA GLY A 84 -10.82 -20.20 -19.13
C GLY A 84 -10.25 -20.13 -20.54
N ASP A 85 -9.74 -18.98 -20.97
CA ASP A 85 -9.26 -18.72 -22.34
C ASP A 85 -7.74 -18.50 -22.41
N GLY A 86 -7.06 -18.29 -21.27
CA GLY A 86 -5.61 -18.19 -21.23
C GLY A 86 -5.10 -17.44 -19.99
N LEU A 87 -4.05 -16.64 -20.17
CA LEU A 87 -3.60 -15.73 -19.13
C LEU A 87 -4.57 -14.56 -19.03
N ALA A 88 -4.93 -14.17 -17.80
CA ALA A 88 -5.78 -13.01 -17.49
C ALA A 88 -5.03 -11.67 -17.69
N MET A 89 -4.06 -11.65 -18.61
CA MET A 89 -3.28 -10.49 -19.00
C MET A 89 -2.85 -10.66 -20.45
N ASP A 90 -3.06 -9.60 -21.23
CA ASP A 90 -2.67 -9.53 -22.64
C ASP A 90 -1.14 -9.39 -22.83
N GLY A 91 -0.74 -9.42 -24.10
CA GLY A 91 0.63 -9.17 -24.55
C GLY A 91 1.48 -10.43 -24.66
N GLU A 92 2.73 -10.25 -25.08
CA GLU A 92 3.64 -11.37 -25.32
C GLU A 92 4.23 -11.91 -24.02
N PHE A 93 4.40 -13.24 -23.95
CA PHE A 93 5.05 -13.95 -22.85
C PHE A 93 6.07 -14.94 -23.41
N HIS A 94 7.19 -15.11 -22.71
CA HIS A 94 8.30 -15.95 -23.14
C HIS A 94 8.48 -17.18 -22.23
N ASP A 95 8.84 -18.30 -22.84
CA ASP A 95 9.07 -19.61 -22.19
C ASP A 95 7.92 -20.02 -21.25
N LEU A 96 6.67 -19.77 -21.67
CA LEU A 96 5.48 -20.15 -20.92
C LEU A 96 5.45 -21.68 -20.71
N ARG A 97 5.68 -22.08 -19.47
CA ARG A 97 5.60 -23.47 -19.02
C ARG A 97 4.37 -23.61 -18.14
N SER A 98 3.48 -24.51 -18.51
CA SER A 98 2.37 -24.94 -17.68
C SER A 98 2.61 -26.34 -17.14
N ASP A 99 2.25 -26.56 -15.88
CA ASP A 99 2.27 -27.85 -15.19
C ASP A 99 0.96 -28.65 -15.32
N GLY A 100 -0.07 -28.14 -16.02
CA GLY A 100 -1.33 -28.88 -16.20
C GLY A 100 -2.39 -28.18 -17.05
N THR A 101 -3.36 -28.96 -17.54
CA THR A 101 -4.39 -28.58 -18.52
C THR A 101 -5.25 -27.38 -18.07
N TRP A 102 -5.07 -26.25 -18.74
CA TRP A 102 -5.87 -25.02 -18.61
C TRP A 102 -7.38 -25.16 -18.92
N LYS A 103 -7.87 -26.37 -19.25
CA LYS A 103 -9.13 -26.56 -19.99
C LYS A 103 -10.32 -27.17 -19.23
N TRP A 104 -10.31 -27.38 -17.91
CA TRP A 104 -11.46 -28.09 -17.30
C TRP A 104 -11.78 -27.90 -15.80
N LEU A 105 -11.50 -26.74 -15.19
CA LEU A 105 -11.87 -26.49 -13.77
C LEU A 105 -12.73 -25.25 -13.56
N GLY A 106 -13.58 -24.92 -14.54
CA GLY A 106 -14.50 -23.78 -14.47
C GLY A 106 -15.78 -24.01 -13.63
N SER A 107 -15.97 -25.14 -12.92
CA SER A 107 -17.28 -25.37 -12.27
C SER A 107 -17.35 -26.15 -10.96
N TRP A 108 -16.26 -26.70 -10.38
CA TRP A 108 -16.40 -27.58 -9.19
C TRP A 108 -15.30 -27.47 -8.13
N ASP A 109 -14.40 -26.50 -8.20
CA ASP A 109 -13.40 -26.31 -7.14
C ASP A 109 -13.82 -25.19 -6.21
N ASN A 110 -13.92 -25.49 -4.91
CA ASN A 110 -13.99 -24.46 -3.87
C ASN A 110 -12.77 -23.57 -4.11
N GLY A 111 -12.99 -22.26 -4.35
CA GLY A 111 -11.97 -21.34 -4.86
C GLY A 111 -10.57 -21.49 -4.22
N PRO A 112 -9.53 -21.00 -4.90
CA PRO A 112 -8.14 -21.32 -4.56
C PRO A 112 -7.88 -21.15 -3.06
N ARG A 113 -7.23 -22.14 -2.47
CA ARG A 113 -6.89 -22.13 -1.03
C ARG A 113 -6.12 -20.86 -0.69
N ASN A 114 -6.32 -20.37 0.53
CA ASN A 114 -5.58 -19.22 1.07
C ASN A 114 -4.16 -19.64 1.48
N GLU A 115 -3.35 -20.07 0.51
CA GLU A 115 -1.97 -20.53 0.68
C GLU A 115 -1.13 -20.14 -0.56
N PRO A 116 0.20 -20.00 -0.42
CA PRO A 116 1.07 -19.57 -1.52
C PRO A 116 1.02 -20.54 -2.71
N PHE A 117 1.04 -20.00 -3.93
CA PHE A 117 0.99 -20.76 -5.19
C PHE A 117 -0.25 -21.64 -5.42
N ALA A 118 -1.32 -21.50 -4.62
CA ALA A 118 -2.55 -22.29 -4.80
C ALA A 118 -3.48 -21.77 -5.91
N ARG A 119 -3.21 -20.57 -6.44
CA ARG A 119 -3.97 -20.01 -7.55
C ARG A 119 -3.55 -20.65 -8.87
N ASN A 120 -4.52 -20.84 -9.76
CA ASN A 120 -4.25 -21.16 -11.16
C ASN A 120 -3.64 -19.92 -11.83
N ALA A 121 -2.32 -19.84 -11.82
CA ALA A 121 -1.57 -18.66 -12.22
C ALA A 121 -0.21 -19.04 -12.79
N VAL A 122 0.42 -18.08 -13.44
CA VAL A 122 1.81 -18.11 -13.87
C VAL A 122 2.60 -17.10 -13.07
N TRP A 123 3.80 -17.48 -12.65
CA TRP A 123 4.70 -16.63 -11.88
C TRP A 123 5.84 -16.12 -12.73
N LEU A 124 6.04 -14.80 -12.75
CA LEU A 124 7.01 -14.12 -13.60
C LEU A 124 8.02 -13.32 -12.76
N PRO A 125 9.32 -13.31 -13.12
CA PRO A 125 10.30 -12.44 -12.49
C PRO A 125 9.93 -10.97 -12.63
N ALA A 126 9.86 -10.25 -11.51
CA ALA A 126 9.63 -8.82 -11.50
C ALA A 126 10.37 -8.15 -10.35
N THR A 127 10.58 -6.84 -10.49
CA THR A 127 11.01 -5.98 -9.40
C THR A 127 9.90 -5.01 -9.08
N ARG A 128 9.57 -4.93 -7.80
CA ARG A 128 8.58 -4.01 -7.27
C ARG A 128 9.25 -3.04 -6.31
N GLY A 129 8.94 -1.78 -6.49
CA GLY A 129 9.19 -0.75 -5.50
C GLY A 129 7.86 -0.21 -4.99
N ALA A 130 7.77 0.10 -3.72
CA ALA A 130 6.59 0.73 -3.13
C ALA A 130 6.98 1.92 -2.24
N ALA A 131 6.14 2.95 -2.23
CA ALA A 131 6.33 4.21 -1.52
C ALA A 131 5.07 4.54 -0.72
N ARG A 132 5.24 5.08 0.49
CA ARG A 132 4.13 5.63 1.29
C ARG A 132 3.82 7.04 0.79
N VAL A 133 2.57 7.25 0.39
CA VAL A 133 2.04 8.53 -0.09
C VAL A 133 0.70 8.77 0.62
N PRO A 134 0.69 9.07 1.94
CA PRO A 134 -0.54 9.21 2.72
C PRO A 134 -1.52 10.25 2.15
N GLN A 135 -1.01 11.24 1.41
CA GLN A 135 -1.81 12.25 0.71
C GLN A 135 -2.72 11.64 -0.36
N ALA A 136 -2.39 10.45 -0.87
CA ALA A 136 -3.18 9.69 -1.84
C ALA A 136 -4.15 8.70 -1.18
N ALA A 137 -4.33 8.72 0.16
CA ALA A 137 -5.19 7.75 0.87
C ALA A 137 -6.67 7.82 0.48
N LEU A 138 -7.11 8.97 -0.04
CA LEU A 138 -8.50 9.19 -0.49
C LEU A 138 -8.71 8.90 -1.98
N LEU A 139 -7.65 8.64 -2.74
CA LEU A 139 -7.80 8.26 -4.14
C LEU A 139 -8.35 6.82 -4.24
N PRO A 140 -9.22 6.55 -5.22
CA PRO A 140 -9.55 5.17 -5.57
C PRO A 140 -8.30 4.47 -6.12
N ARG A 141 -8.36 3.14 -6.25
CA ARG A 141 -7.25 2.42 -6.88
C ARG A 141 -7.08 2.82 -8.33
N LEU A 142 -5.87 3.26 -8.64
CA LEU A 142 -5.43 3.57 -10.00
C LEU A 142 -4.40 2.53 -10.42
N CYS A 143 -4.44 2.14 -11.69
CA CYS A 143 -3.43 1.28 -12.28
C CYS A 143 -3.05 1.82 -13.66
N VAL A 144 -1.85 2.37 -13.77
CA VAL A 144 -1.21 2.74 -15.03
C VAL A 144 -0.35 1.58 -15.48
N ARG A 145 -0.55 1.07 -16.69
CA ARG A 145 0.22 -0.07 -17.21
C ARG A 145 0.49 0.11 -18.69
N ARG A 146 1.51 -0.60 -19.20
CA ARG A 146 1.72 -0.75 -20.65
C ARG A 146 0.42 -1.18 -21.35
N ALA A 147 0.14 -0.53 -22.48
CA ALA A 147 -1.15 -0.61 -23.15
C ALA A 147 -1.45 -2.01 -23.73
N ASP A 148 -0.42 -2.77 -24.11
CA ASP A 148 -0.53 -4.16 -24.56
C ASP A 148 -0.89 -5.14 -23.43
N ARG A 149 -0.90 -4.68 -22.17
CA ARG A 149 -1.22 -5.47 -20.96
C ARG A 149 -2.55 -5.11 -20.32
N LEU A 150 -3.35 -4.29 -21.01
CA LEU A 150 -4.68 -3.86 -20.58
C LEU A 150 -5.65 -3.92 -21.76
N PRO A 151 -6.92 -4.30 -21.52
CA PRO A 151 -7.93 -4.28 -22.56
C PRO A 151 -8.17 -2.84 -23.05
N PRO A 152 -8.44 -2.64 -24.35
CA PRO A 152 -8.70 -1.31 -24.88
C PRO A 152 -9.94 -0.62 -24.31
N HIS A 153 -10.94 -1.42 -23.93
CA HIS A 153 -12.18 -0.96 -23.33
C HIS A 153 -12.06 -0.90 -21.81
N GLY A 154 -12.57 0.16 -21.19
CA GLY A 154 -12.46 0.38 -19.74
C GLY A 154 -11.10 0.90 -19.27
N SER A 155 -10.23 1.30 -20.19
CA SER A 155 -8.94 1.94 -19.89
C SER A 155 -8.77 3.24 -20.67
N ARG A 156 -8.29 4.29 -20.01
CA ARG A 156 -7.99 5.61 -20.58
C ARG A 156 -6.59 5.58 -21.20
N ASP A 157 -6.48 6.02 -22.45
CA ASP A 157 -5.19 6.27 -23.11
C ASP A 157 -4.51 7.52 -22.50
N LEU A 158 -3.20 7.47 -22.29
CA LEU A 158 -2.41 8.55 -21.68
C LEU A 158 -1.46 9.25 -22.68
N GLY A 159 -1.64 9.01 -23.97
CA GLY A 159 -0.86 9.67 -25.02
C GLY A 159 -1.00 11.20 -25.02
N ASP A 160 -2.14 11.74 -24.57
CA ASP A 160 -2.36 13.18 -24.34
C ASP A 160 -1.40 13.78 -23.30
N LEU A 161 -0.92 12.97 -22.35
CA LEU A 161 0.09 13.32 -21.36
C LEU A 161 1.52 12.97 -21.82
N GLY A 162 1.68 12.59 -23.09
CA GLY A 162 2.94 12.14 -23.68
C GLY A 162 3.39 10.78 -23.14
N LEU A 163 2.49 9.93 -22.64
CA LEU A 163 2.78 8.58 -22.18
C LEU A 163 2.30 7.55 -23.22
N ASP A 164 2.81 7.68 -24.45
CA ASP A 164 2.48 6.77 -25.54
C ASP A 164 2.72 5.31 -25.14
N GLY A 165 1.72 4.46 -25.38
CA GLY A 165 1.77 3.05 -25.02
C GLY A 165 1.52 2.75 -23.55
N PHE A 166 0.99 3.71 -22.77
CA PHE A 166 0.44 3.48 -21.43
C PHE A 166 -1.06 3.76 -21.38
N ARG A 167 -1.74 3.01 -20.52
CA ARG A 167 -3.17 3.17 -20.22
C ARG A 167 -3.42 3.20 -18.73
N LEU A 168 -4.44 3.93 -18.31
CA LEU A 168 -4.94 4.01 -16.94
C LEU A 168 -6.25 3.21 -16.81
N THR A 169 -6.34 2.39 -15.76
CA THR A 169 -7.60 1.81 -15.27
C THR A 169 -7.87 2.29 -13.85
N GLY A 170 -9.15 2.44 -13.52
CA GLY A 170 -9.63 2.95 -12.23
C GLY A 170 -10.97 3.67 -12.43
N GLU A 171 -11.58 4.08 -11.32
CA GLU A 171 -12.67 5.06 -11.39
C GLU A 171 -12.15 6.37 -11.99
N THR A 172 -13.02 7.13 -12.64
CA THR A 172 -12.66 8.43 -13.22
C THR A 172 -13.74 9.44 -12.90
N ASP A 173 -13.32 10.59 -12.40
CA ASP A 173 -14.15 11.78 -12.22
C ASP A 173 -13.30 13.04 -12.55
N PRO A 174 -13.92 14.21 -12.72
CA PRO A 174 -13.19 15.41 -13.13
C PRO A 174 -12.04 15.83 -12.19
N VAL A 175 -12.17 15.64 -10.88
CA VAL A 175 -11.12 15.94 -9.90
C VAL A 175 -9.96 14.95 -10.07
N LEU A 176 -10.28 13.67 -10.22
CA LEU A 176 -9.28 12.65 -10.44
C LEU A 176 -8.53 12.84 -11.78
N ASP A 177 -9.23 13.26 -12.83
CA ASP A 177 -8.61 13.57 -14.12
C ASP A 177 -7.60 14.74 -14.02
N GLU A 178 -7.90 15.76 -13.22
CA GLU A 178 -6.99 16.88 -12.94
C GLU A 178 -5.75 16.42 -12.13
N ILE A 179 -5.96 15.55 -11.13
CA ILE A 179 -4.87 14.95 -10.34
C ILE A 179 -3.96 14.12 -11.24
N VAL A 180 -4.53 13.25 -12.08
CA VAL A 180 -3.77 12.41 -13.02
C VAL A 180 -3.01 13.25 -14.02
N ALA A 181 -3.63 14.30 -14.59
CA ALA A 181 -2.97 15.20 -15.52
C ALA A 181 -1.80 15.96 -14.85
N THR A 182 -1.99 16.45 -13.62
CA THR A 182 -0.93 17.13 -12.85
C THR A 182 0.20 16.19 -12.49
N TRP A 183 -0.14 14.97 -12.04
CA TRP A 183 0.83 13.95 -11.66
C TRP A 183 1.66 13.49 -12.86
N LEU A 184 1.01 12.98 -13.90
CA LEU A 184 1.68 12.34 -15.03
C LEU A 184 2.10 13.31 -16.13
N GLY A 185 1.63 14.57 -16.12
CA GLY A 185 2.10 15.60 -17.05
C GLY A 185 3.48 16.17 -16.73
N GLY A 186 4.03 15.91 -15.54
CA GLY A 186 5.29 16.46 -15.05
C GLY A 186 6.46 15.46 -14.99
N GLU A 187 7.35 15.65 -14.01
CA GLU A 187 8.53 14.80 -13.79
C GLU A 187 8.19 13.32 -13.57
N ALA A 188 7.07 13.02 -12.93
CA ALA A 188 6.62 11.65 -12.70
C ALA A 188 6.29 10.93 -14.03
N GLY A 189 5.63 11.60 -14.97
CA GLY A 189 5.44 11.06 -16.32
C GLY A 189 6.74 10.93 -17.11
N ALA A 190 7.65 11.90 -16.98
CA ALA A 190 8.97 11.79 -17.59
C ALA A 190 9.76 10.58 -17.07
N ALA A 191 9.71 10.32 -15.76
CA ALA A 191 10.32 9.15 -15.14
C ALA A 191 9.68 7.84 -15.63
N LEU A 192 8.34 7.79 -15.73
CA LEU A 192 7.63 6.61 -16.25
C LEU A 192 7.98 6.34 -17.72
N ARG A 193 8.03 7.38 -18.56
CA ARG A 193 8.39 7.29 -19.99
C ARG A 193 9.81 6.78 -20.19
N ALA A 194 10.73 7.13 -19.30
CA ALA A 194 12.14 6.77 -19.38
C ALA A 194 12.40 5.27 -19.10
N LEU A 195 11.41 4.51 -18.61
CA LEU A 195 11.54 3.08 -18.35
C LEU A 195 11.41 2.26 -19.65
N PRO A 196 12.49 1.62 -20.15
CA PRO A 196 12.51 0.95 -21.45
C PRO A 196 12.00 -0.50 -21.37
N HIS A 197 11.15 -0.80 -20.40
CA HIS A 197 10.77 -2.17 -20.06
C HIS A 197 9.49 -2.62 -20.77
N PRO A 198 9.44 -3.86 -21.30
CA PRO A 198 8.23 -4.45 -21.89
C PRO A 198 7.05 -4.53 -20.92
N PHE A 199 7.31 -4.72 -19.63
CA PHE A 199 6.30 -4.62 -18.58
C PHE A 199 6.67 -3.52 -17.61
N VAL A 200 5.76 -2.57 -17.46
CA VAL A 200 5.78 -1.53 -16.43
C VAL A 200 4.36 -1.34 -15.92
N GLU A 201 4.21 -1.31 -14.61
CA GLU A 201 2.96 -1.06 -13.92
C GLU A 201 3.19 -0.05 -12.79
N VAL A 202 2.29 0.92 -12.64
CA VAL A 202 2.19 1.79 -11.48
C VAL A 202 0.81 1.61 -10.86
N VAL A 203 0.76 1.24 -9.58
CA VAL A 203 -0.49 1.09 -8.82
C VAL A 203 -0.53 2.12 -7.71
N VAL A 204 -1.64 2.83 -7.58
CA VAL A 204 -1.95 3.67 -6.42
C VAL A 204 -3.08 3.00 -5.66
N ALA A 205 -2.91 2.75 -4.37
CA ALA A 205 -3.95 2.16 -3.53
C ALA A 205 -3.70 2.42 -2.04
N GLY A 206 -4.72 2.90 -1.32
CA GLY A 206 -4.72 3.01 0.13
C GLY A 206 -3.54 3.83 0.68
N GLY A 207 -3.22 4.96 0.04
CA GLY A 207 -2.10 5.83 0.46
C GLY A 207 -0.72 5.27 0.11
N HIS A 208 -0.64 4.33 -0.82
CA HIS A 208 0.62 3.79 -1.32
C HIS A 208 0.70 3.93 -2.84
N LEU A 209 1.94 4.00 -3.33
CA LEU A 209 2.26 3.90 -4.75
C LEU A 209 3.24 2.74 -4.94
N ALA A 210 2.99 1.85 -5.89
CA ALA A 210 3.96 0.86 -6.33
C ALA A 210 4.34 1.07 -7.78
N LEU A 211 5.61 0.85 -8.09
CA LEU A 211 6.17 0.72 -9.44
C LEU A 211 6.65 -0.72 -9.60
N VAL A 212 6.24 -1.37 -10.68
CA VAL A 212 6.66 -2.72 -11.03
C VAL A 212 7.27 -2.69 -12.41
N ARG A 213 8.38 -3.41 -12.60
CA ARG A 213 8.93 -3.73 -13.92
C ARG A 213 9.25 -5.21 -14.06
N ASN A 214 9.35 -5.70 -15.30
CA ASN A 214 9.86 -7.06 -15.50
C ASN A 214 11.31 -7.21 -15.06
N GLY A 215 11.66 -8.45 -14.72
CA GLY A 215 13.01 -8.87 -14.37
C GLY A 215 13.43 -8.45 -12.97
N TYR A 216 14.54 -9.02 -12.51
CA TYR A 216 15.16 -8.67 -11.24
C TYR A 216 16.19 -7.56 -11.44
N VAL A 217 15.98 -6.42 -10.81
CA VAL A 217 16.91 -5.29 -10.81
C VAL A 217 18.26 -5.74 -10.26
N ALA A 218 19.31 -5.57 -11.05
CA ALA A 218 20.68 -5.76 -10.57
C ALA A 218 21.09 -4.63 -9.62
N PRO A 219 22.02 -4.85 -8.67
CA PRO A 219 22.46 -3.81 -7.73
C PRO A 219 22.88 -2.49 -8.39
N GLY A 220 23.57 -2.53 -9.53
CA GLY A 220 23.99 -1.34 -10.28
C GLY A 220 22.86 -0.57 -10.98
N GLU A 221 21.65 -1.12 -11.04
CA GLU A 221 20.46 -0.50 -11.64
C GLU A 221 19.45 -0.03 -10.58
N ALA A 222 19.67 -0.38 -9.31
CA ALA A 222 18.73 -0.12 -8.22
C ALA A 222 18.50 1.37 -7.96
N ASP A 223 19.54 2.19 -8.07
CA ASP A 223 19.43 3.64 -7.89
C ASP A 223 18.54 4.30 -8.94
N ALA A 224 18.63 3.87 -10.20
CA ALA A 224 17.79 4.39 -11.27
C ALA A 224 16.32 4.02 -11.03
N PHE A 225 16.06 2.78 -10.63
CA PHE A 225 14.72 2.31 -10.29
C PHE A 225 14.12 3.06 -9.08
N VAL A 226 14.90 3.23 -8.01
CA VAL A 226 14.51 3.99 -6.81
C VAL A 226 14.29 5.47 -7.12
N THR A 227 15.09 6.04 -8.00
CA THR A 227 14.94 7.43 -8.45
C THR A 227 13.62 7.62 -9.20
N ALA A 228 13.27 6.70 -10.10
CA ALA A 228 12.00 6.72 -10.82
C ALA A 228 10.80 6.58 -9.86
N LEU A 229 10.87 5.63 -8.92
CA LEU A 229 9.85 5.47 -7.86
C LEU A 229 9.70 6.74 -7.02
N GLY A 230 10.81 7.36 -6.61
CA GLY A 230 10.79 8.61 -5.85
C GLY A 230 10.16 9.76 -6.63
N ALA A 231 10.44 9.88 -7.93
CA ALA A 231 9.82 10.89 -8.80
C ALA A 231 8.30 10.68 -8.91
N LEU A 232 7.87 9.44 -9.13
CA LEU A 232 6.45 9.07 -9.17
C LEU A 232 5.74 9.42 -7.85
N ALA A 233 6.33 9.05 -6.71
CA ALA A 233 5.75 9.28 -5.39
C ALA A 233 5.69 10.78 -5.03
N ARG A 234 6.75 11.55 -5.31
CA ARG A 234 6.74 13.01 -5.10
C ARG A 234 5.71 13.71 -5.99
N GLY A 235 5.64 13.31 -7.26
CA GLY A 235 4.66 13.85 -8.21
C GLY A 235 3.22 13.59 -7.74
N LEU A 236 2.94 12.37 -7.26
CA LEU A 236 1.62 12.02 -6.74
C LEU A 236 1.29 12.84 -5.48
N ARG A 237 2.22 12.93 -4.53
CA ARG A 237 2.08 13.78 -3.33
C ARG A 237 1.74 15.23 -3.71
N ALA A 238 2.44 15.80 -4.68
CA ALA A 238 2.20 17.17 -5.13
C ALA A 238 0.84 17.32 -5.81
N ALA A 239 0.44 16.36 -6.64
CA ALA A 239 -0.86 16.37 -7.31
C ALA A 239 -2.04 16.22 -6.33
N CYS A 240 -1.85 15.51 -5.21
CA CYS A 240 -2.85 15.38 -4.15
C CYS A 240 -2.90 16.57 -3.18
N ALA A 241 -1.93 17.49 -3.22
CA ALA A 241 -1.86 18.61 -2.28
C ALA A 241 -3.16 19.45 -2.19
N PRO A 242 -3.90 19.72 -3.30
CA PRO A 242 -5.17 20.44 -3.25
C PRO A 242 -6.30 19.73 -2.47
N LEU A 243 -6.18 18.43 -2.22
CA LEU A 243 -7.16 17.67 -1.43
C LEU A 243 -7.04 17.94 0.08
N ALA A 244 -5.88 18.44 0.53
CA ALA A 244 -5.61 18.68 1.94
C ALA A 244 -6.33 19.93 2.47
N VAL A 245 -6.82 19.82 3.69
CA VAL A 245 -7.35 20.94 4.48
C VAL A 245 -6.69 20.86 5.86
N PRO A 246 -5.38 21.23 5.98
CA PRO A 246 -4.61 20.97 7.19
C PRO A 246 -5.22 21.63 8.43
N ALA A 247 -5.26 20.89 9.54
CA ALA A 247 -5.71 21.38 10.83
C ALA A 247 -4.69 21.01 11.92
N PRO A 248 -4.63 21.75 13.05
CA PRO A 248 -3.85 21.34 14.20
C PRO A 248 -4.28 19.95 14.70
N VAL A 249 -3.32 19.12 15.15
CA VAL A 249 -3.62 17.77 15.65
C VAL A 249 -4.64 17.75 16.79
N GLY A 250 -4.72 18.79 17.62
CA GLY A 250 -5.72 18.84 18.70
C GLY A 250 -7.15 19.15 18.25
N SER A 251 -7.34 19.67 17.04
CA SER A 251 -8.64 20.16 16.55
C SER A 251 -9.66 19.04 16.40
N GLU A 252 -10.92 19.34 16.67
CA GLU A 252 -12.03 18.43 16.42
C GLU A 252 -12.36 18.36 14.92
N LEU A 253 -12.68 17.16 14.43
CA LEU A 253 -13.12 16.92 13.07
C LEU A 253 -14.64 16.62 13.03
N PRO A 254 -15.31 16.86 11.89
CA PRO A 254 -16.72 16.51 11.75
C PRO A 254 -16.95 15.01 11.95
N PRO A 255 -18.15 14.60 12.41
CA PRO A 255 -18.52 13.19 12.46
C PRO A 255 -18.71 12.63 11.04
N PRO A 256 -18.60 11.31 10.85
CA PRO A 256 -18.81 10.70 9.54
C PRO A 256 -20.26 10.83 9.08
N ALA A 257 -20.48 10.88 7.76
CA ALA A 257 -21.83 10.99 7.19
C ALA A 257 -22.77 9.84 7.59
N TRP A 258 -22.22 8.70 7.99
CA TRP A 258 -22.96 7.52 8.46
C TRP A 258 -23.17 7.50 9.99
N ALA A 259 -22.66 8.46 10.76
CA ALA A 259 -22.75 8.47 12.22
C ALA A 259 -24.20 8.36 12.73
N ASP A 260 -25.13 9.06 12.06
CA ASP A 260 -26.55 9.11 12.39
C ASP A 260 -27.40 8.15 11.53
N ALA A 261 -26.79 7.36 10.65
CA ALA A 261 -27.48 6.39 9.81
C ALA A 261 -27.88 5.16 10.64
N VAL A 262 -28.82 5.35 11.57
CA VAL A 262 -29.28 4.32 12.50
C VAL A 262 -29.90 3.13 11.76
N HIS A 263 -30.48 3.33 10.57
CA HIS A 263 -31.21 2.30 9.80
C HIS A 263 -31.09 2.47 8.27
N ALA A 264 -29.93 2.22 7.69
CA ALA A 264 -29.90 1.88 6.27
C ALA A 264 -30.54 0.50 6.08
N ALA A 265 -31.48 0.37 5.14
CA ALA A 265 -32.03 -0.95 4.78
C ALA A 265 -30.87 -1.87 4.33
N PRO A 266 -30.84 -3.14 4.76
CA PRO A 266 -29.82 -4.09 4.32
C PRO A 266 -29.79 -4.13 2.80
N GLY A 267 -28.64 -3.88 2.20
CA GLY A 267 -28.42 -4.04 0.76
C GLY A 267 -27.98 -2.82 -0.06
N LEU A 268 -28.15 -1.57 0.42
CA LEU A 268 -27.64 -0.39 -0.33
C LEU A 268 -26.32 0.17 0.21
N LEU A 269 -26.01 -0.07 1.49
CA LEU A 269 -24.75 0.33 2.14
C LEU A 269 -23.89 -0.87 2.58
N ASP A 270 -24.45 -2.08 2.70
CA ASP A 270 -23.74 -3.28 3.15
C ASP A 270 -22.60 -3.77 2.24
N VAL A 271 -22.60 -3.35 0.96
CA VAL A 271 -21.57 -3.76 -0.02
C VAL A 271 -20.41 -2.75 -0.08
N LEU A 272 -20.60 -1.52 0.44
CA LEU A 272 -19.64 -0.42 0.33
C LEU A 272 -19.20 0.18 1.69
N SER A 273 -19.94 -0.04 2.77
CA SER A 273 -19.51 0.25 4.15
C SER A 273 -19.30 -1.07 4.88
N GLY A 274 -18.03 -1.45 5.10
CA GLY A 274 -17.69 -2.70 5.78
C GLY A 274 -18.45 -2.91 7.09
N ALA A 275 -18.57 -4.17 7.53
CA ALA A 275 -19.30 -4.66 8.71
C ALA A 275 -18.89 -4.08 10.09
N TRP A 276 -18.20 -2.92 10.11
CA TRP A 276 -17.46 -2.37 11.24
C TRP A 276 -17.98 -1.01 11.74
N TRP A 277 -18.85 -0.33 10.99
CA TRP A 277 -19.30 1.02 11.34
C TRP A 277 -20.01 1.07 12.71
N SER A 278 -20.83 0.07 13.02
CA SER A 278 -21.45 -0.09 14.34
C SER A 278 -20.41 -0.35 15.43
N ALA A 279 -19.40 -1.16 15.15
CA ALA A 279 -18.32 -1.47 16.11
C ALA A 279 -17.54 -0.21 16.52
N TYR A 280 -17.24 0.70 15.58
CA TYR A 280 -16.60 1.98 15.91
C TYR A 280 -17.47 2.87 16.79
N ARG A 281 -18.76 2.99 16.46
CA ARG A 281 -19.71 3.79 17.24
C ARG A 281 -19.90 3.23 18.65
N ASP A 282 -20.06 1.91 18.76
CA ASP A 282 -20.27 1.23 20.04
C ASP A 282 -19.02 1.37 20.93
N LEU A 283 -17.81 1.24 20.34
CA LEU A 283 -16.55 1.50 21.04
C LEU A 283 -16.40 2.97 21.47
N ALA A 284 -16.84 3.91 20.63
CA ALA A 284 -16.84 5.33 20.96
C ALA A 284 -17.72 5.60 22.20
N ALA A 285 -18.93 5.04 22.21
CA ALA A 285 -19.85 5.17 23.34
C ALA A 285 -19.32 4.50 24.62
N GLU A 286 -18.76 3.29 24.50
CA GLU A 286 -18.18 2.53 25.61
C GLU A 286 -17.04 3.31 26.30
N ARG A 287 -16.19 3.97 25.51
CA ARG A 287 -15.00 4.68 26.02
C ARG A 287 -15.17 6.19 26.18
N GLY A 288 -16.37 6.72 25.93
CA GLY A 288 -16.64 8.15 25.97
C GLY A 288 -15.79 8.96 24.98
N LEU A 289 -15.51 8.38 23.81
CA LEU A 289 -14.79 9.02 22.71
C LEU A 289 -15.76 9.55 21.65
N THR A 290 -15.33 10.56 20.90
CA THR A 290 -16.09 11.13 19.79
C THR A 290 -15.67 10.48 18.48
N LEU A 291 -16.65 10.05 17.68
CA LEU A 291 -16.42 9.52 16.34
C LEU A 291 -16.15 10.66 15.35
N GLU A 292 -15.05 10.54 14.59
CA GLU A 292 -14.64 11.50 13.57
C GLU A 292 -14.66 10.87 12.17
N ASP A 293 -14.90 11.69 11.14
CA ASP A 293 -14.94 11.26 9.74
C ASP A 293 -13.54 10.87 9.25
N PRO A 294 -13.33 9.63 8.76
CA PRO A 294 -12.02 9.18 8.27
C PRO A 294 -11.50 9.98 7.08
N ASP A 295 -12.38 10.50 6.22
CA ASP A 295 -11.95 11.29 5.07
C ASP A 295 -11.51 12.69 5.51
N ALA A 296 -12.26 13.33 6.42
CA ALA A 296 -11.86 14.58 7.06
C ALA A 296 -10.52 14.42 7.81
N PHE A 297 -10.27 13.27 8.43
CA PHE A 297 -8.99 12.94 9.06
C PHE A 297 -7.83 12.97 8.08
N HIS A 298 -7.92 12.31 6.91
CA HIS A 298 -6.85 12.35 5.91
C HIS A 298 -6.66 13.73 5.29
N ARG A 299 -7.75 14.51 5.13
CA ARG A 299 -7.65 15.90 4.67
C ARG A 299 -6.94 16.79 5.69
N ALA A 300 -7.24 16.62 6.98
CA ALA A 300 -6.65 17.38 8.07
C ALA A 300 -5.19 17.01 8.34
N PHE A 301 -4.84 15.73 8.18
CA PHE A 301 -3.54 15.17 8.53
C PHE A 301 -2.92 14.42 7.34
N PRO A 302 -2.63 15.11 6.22
CA PRO A 302 -2.22 14.48 4.97
C PRO A 302 -0.86 13.77 5.04
N ASP A 303 -0.03 14.12 6.03
CA ASP A 303 1.31 13.57 6.25
C ASP A 303 1.35 12.50 7.36
N GLN A 304 0.19 12.03 7.83
CA GLN A 304 0.11 11.04 8.90
C GLN A 304 0.94 9.77 8.56
N PRO A 305 1.75 9.23 9.50
CA PRO A 305 2.72 8.18 9.17
C PRO A 305 2.15 6.75 9.13
N VAL A 306 0.91 6.56 9.58
CA VAL A 306 0.31 5.24 9.69
C VAL A 306 -0.03 4.70 8.29
N PRO A 307 0.43 3.49 7.93
CA PRO A 307 0.10 2.89 6.64
C PRO A 307 -1.41 2.69 6.46
N GLY A 308 -1.89 2.97 5.24
CA GLY A 308 -3.24 2.63 4.81
C GLY A 308 -4.24 3.79 4.85
N ARG A 309 -5.51 3.47 4.63
CA ARG A 309 -6.64 4.40 4.75
C ARG A 309 -7.43 4.10 6.02
N ALA A 310 -7.50 5.07 6.93
CA ALA A 310 -8.41 5.04 8.08
C ALA A 310 -9.84 4.65 7.67
N GLN A 311 -10.43 3.72 8.41
CA GLN A 311 -11.82 3.23 8.29
C GLN A 311 -12.68 3.69 9.48
N GLY A 312 -12.05 3.99 10.61
CA GLY A 312 -12.67 4.56 11.79
C GLY A 312 -11.67 5.37 12.58
N VAL A 313 -12.10 6.51 13.11
CA VAL A 313 -11.30 7.45 13.89
C VAL A 313 -12.10 7.89 15.11
N LEU A 314 -11.53 7.72 16.29
CA LEU A 314 -12.11 8.11 17.57
C LEU A 314 -11.20 9.12 18.26
N ARG A 315 -11.73 10.27 18.66
CA ARG A 315 -11.01 11.32 19.38
C ARG A 315 -11.46 11.38 20.84
N GLY A 316 -10.52 11.57 21.75
CA GLY A 316 -10.83 11.85 23.15
C GLY A 316 -9.65 11.61 24.08
N ARG A 317 -9.92 11.57 25.38
CA ARG A 317 -8.88 11.34 26.39
C ARG A 317 -8.61 9.85 26.56
N VAL A 318 -7.33 9.53 26.67
CA VAL A 318 -6.86 8.18 27.00
C VAL A 318 -6.01 8.27 28.25
N ASP A 319 -6.29 7.38 29.21
CA ASP A 319 -5.59 7.36 30.49
C ASP A 319 -4.07 7.23 30.31
N GLY A 320 -3.33 8.11 30.97
CA GLY A 320 -1.88 8.12 30.93
C GLY A 320 -1.26 8.85 29.75
N LEU A 321 -2.05 9.56 28.93
CA LEU A 321 -1.60 10.46 27.88
C LEU A 321 -2.07 11.91 28.12
N PRO A 322 -1.31 12.92 27.69
CA PRO A 322 -1.71 14.31 27.78
C PRO A 322 -2.71 14.69 26.68
N GLY A 323 -3.77 15.40 27.06
CA GLY A 323 -4.73 15.98 26.11
C GLY A 323 -5.61 14.96 25.38
N ASP A 324 -6.20 15.42 24.28
CA ASP A 324 -7.00 14.56 23.41
C ASP A 324 -6.09 13.88 22.38
N VAL A 325 -6.35 12.60 22.15
CA VAL A 325 -5.65 11.74 21.20
C VAL A 325 -6.64 11.15 20.20
N ARG A 326 -6.12 10.53 19.14
CA ARG A 326 -6.92 9.75 18.20
C ARG A 326 -6.57 8.28 18.25
N LEU A 327 -7.59 7.44 18.35
CA LEU A 327 -7.50 6.02 18.04
C LEU A 327 -8.07 5.81 16.63
N ALA A 328 -7.30 5.17 15.76
CA ALA A 328 -7.71 4.98 14.37
C ALA A 328 -7.35 3.58 13.87
N TRP A 329 -8.18 3.07 12.95
CA TRP A 329 -8.01 1.74 12.35
C TRP A 329 -7.89 1.88 10.84
N PHE A 330 -6.76 1.43 10.29
CA PHE A 330 -6.40 1.63 8.89
C PHE A 330 -6.56 0.33 8.11
N ALA A 331 -7.18 0.41 6.94
CA ALA A 331 -7.19 -0.65 5.95
C ALA A 331 -6.03 -0.45 4.97
N ASP A 332 -5.25 -1.51 4.79
CA ASP A 332 -4.14 -1.56 3.86
C ASP A 332 -4.58 -2.14 2.49
N ALA A 333 -5.87 -2.30 2.14
CA ALA A 333 -6.27 -2.83 0.82
C ALA A 333 -7.68 -2.40 0.41
N GLU A 334 -7.92 -2.30 -0.90
CA GLU A 334 -9.24 -1.98 -1.49
C GLU A 334 -10.12 -3.23 -1.73
N ALA A 335 -9.57 -4.43 -1.56
CA ALA A 335 -10.37 -5.65 -1.58
C ALA A 335 -10.82 -6.01 -0.16
N PRO A 336 -12.05 -6.54 0.02
CA PRO A 336 -12.59 -6.97 1.30
C PRO A 336 -11.91 -8.27 1.75
N VAL A 337 -10.62 -8.20 2.08
CA VAL A 337 -9.92 -9.31 2.71
C VAL A 337 -10.18 -9.19 4.21
N ASP A 338 -11.32 -9.75 4.62
CA ASP A 338 -11.63 -10.29 5.95
C ASP A 338 -11.59 -9.35 7.18
N GLY A 339 -11.76 -8.04 7.02
CA GLY A 339 -11.84 -7.13 8.17
C GLY A 339 -10.50 -7.01 8.92
N TRP A 340 -9.38 -7.00 8.19
CA TRP A 340 -8.06 -6.80 8.76
C TRP A 340 -7.72 -5.31 8.84
N VAL A 341 -7.51 -4.81 10.06
CA VAL A 341 -7.18 -3.41 10.31
C VAL A 341 -5.87 -3.25 11.06
N ARG A 342 -5.17 -2.15 10.80
CA ARG A 342 -4.02 -1.71 11.59
C ARG A 342 -4.49 -0.67 12.58
N ALA A 343 -4.39 -0.97 13.87
CA ALA A 343 -4.78 -0.04 14.91
C ALA A 343 -3.63 0.90 15.23
N ALA A 344 -3.96 2.17 15.47
CA ALA A 344 -3.01 3.21 15.77
C ALA A 344 -3.53 4.19 16.81
N LEU A 345 -2.61 4.73 17.60
CA LEU A 345 -2.79 5.88 18.45
C LEU A 345 -2.01 7.04 17.82
N LEU A 346 -2.68 8.18 17.63
CA LEU A 346 -2.07 9.43 17.17
C LEU A 346 -2.23 10.49 18.24
N LEU A 347 -1.17 11.24 18.49
CA LEU A 347 -1.12 12.31 19.48
C LEU A 347 -0.28 13.47 18.94
N PRO A 348 -0.43 14.69 19.51
CA PRO A 348 0.49 15.77 19.20
C PRO A 348 1.93 15.34 19.46
N ALA A 349 2.83 15.67 18.54
CA ALA A 349 4.26 15.43 18.70
C ALA A 349 4.80 16.25 19.88
N PRO A 350 5.77 15.72 20.66
CA PRO A 350 6.36 16.46 21.76
C PRO A 350 7.15 17.67 21.25
N ASP A 351 7.12 18.78 22.00
CA ASP A 351 7.87 20.03 21.70
C ASP A 351 9.40 19.82 21.62
N VAL A 352 9.91 18.69 22.12
CA VAL A 352 11.35 18.39 22.22
C VAL A 352 11.71 17.10 21.49
N GLY A 353 12.27 17.25 20.29
CA GLY A 353 13.39 16.41 19.81
C GLY A 353 13.16 14.92 19.51
N ALA A 354 11.96 14.36 19.65
CA ALA A 354 11.69 12.98 19.25
C ALA A 354 11.77 12.84 17.72
N ARG A 355 12.98 12.52 17.22
CA ARG A 355 13.20 12.18 15.81
C ARG A 355 13.25 10.67 15.67
N THR A 356 12.16 10.08 15.22
CA THR A 356 12.14 8.68 14.78
C THR A 356 12.68 8.55 13.36
N ARG A 357 13.12 7.36 12.99
CA ARG A 357 13.39 7.04 11.58
C ARG A 357 12.10 7.10 10.76
N ARG A 358 12.19 7.57 9.53
CA ARG A 358 11.11 7.43 8.53
C ARG A 358 10.73 5.96 8.37
N GLY A 359 9.43 5.69 8.34
CA GLY A 359 8.90 4.32 8.33
C GLY A 359 8.74 3.67 9.70
N GLY A 360 9.11 4.40 10.76
CA GLY A 360 8.92 4.05 12.15
C GLY A 360 10.08 3.30 12.79
N THR A 361 10.11 3.36 14.12
CA THR A 361 10.99 2.57 14.98
C THR A 361 10.16 1.49 15.67
N LEU A 362 10.57 0.23 15.54
CA LEU A 362 9.87 -0.89 16.20
C LEU A 362 10.26 -0.94 17.67
N VAL A 363 9.25 -0.98 18.54
CA VAL A 363 9.40 -1.37 19.94
C VAL A 363 8.95 -2.82 20.04
N GLU A 364 9.91 -3.76 20.13
CA GLU A 364 9.62 -5.20 20.08
C GLU A 364 8.75 -5.66 21.25
N GLU A 365 8.93 -5.04 22.41
CA GLU A 365 8.22 -5.38 23.65
C GLU A 365 6.71 -5.14 23.56
N THR A 366 6.29 -4.16 22.77
CA THR A 366 4.88 -3.81 22.57
C THR A 366 4.35 -4.28 21.21
N GLY A 367 5.23 -4.72 20.30
CA GLY A 367 4.85 -5.09 18.94
C GLY A 367 4.30 -3.92 18.12
N MET A 368 4.73 -2.69 18.42
CA MET A 368 4.28 -1.47 17.73
C MET A 368 5.43 -0.69 17.12
N TRP A 369 5.15 -0.10 15.97
CA TRP A 369 5.98 0.95 15.38
C TRP A 369 5.63 2.28 16.00
N GLY A 370 6.60 3.17 16.13
CA GLY A 370 6.35 4.59 16.41
C GLY A 370 7.09 5.51 15.44
N GLU A 371 6.41 6.55 14.98
CA GLU A 371 6.98 7.58 14.11
C GLU A 371 6.43 8.98 14.45
N VAL A 372 7.29 9.99 14.35
CA VAL A 372 6.95 11.41 14.42
C VAL A 372 7.11 12.03 13.03
N VAL A 373 6.03 12.64 12.53
CA VAL A 373 6.01 13.37 11.26
C VAL A 373 5.30 14.70 11.48
N GLY A 374 6.03 15.80 11.27
CA GLY A 374 5.51 17.13 11.53
C GLY A 374 5.11 17.26 13.01
N ASP A 375 3.86 17.59 13.25
CA ASP A 375 3.24 17.75 14.57
C ASP A 375 2.49 16.49 15.05
N ILE A 376 2.62 15.36 14.35
CA ILE A 376 1.96 14.09 14.68
C ILE A 376 3.00 13.09 15.18
N ALA A 377 2.79 12.55 16.37
CA ALA A 377 3.40 11.29 16.80
C ALA A 377 2.36 10.18 16.70
N ALA A 378 2.72 9.05 16.10
CA ALA A 378 1.84 7.89 15.97
C ALA A 378 2.52 6.62 16.46
N CYS A 379 1.74 5.75 17.11
CA CYS A 379 2.12 4.39 17.44
C CYS A 379 1.13 3.43 16.79
N TRP A 380 1.58 2.45 16.01
CA TRP A 380 0.68 1.51 15.33
C TRP A 380 1.17 0.07 15.38
N THR A 381 0.23 -0.88 15.34
CA THR A 381 0.54 -2.31 15.45
C THR A 381 1.40 -2.79 14.29
N VAL A 382 2.36 -3.70 14.53
CA VAL A 382 3.11 -4.37 13.45
C VAL A 382 2.18 -5.24 12.61
N ARG A 383 1.36 -6.03 13.29
CA ARG A 383 0.39 -6.95 12.69
C ARG A 383 -0.95 -6.27 12.50
N ARG A 384 -1.62 -6.62 11.41
CA ARG A 384 -3.03 -6.30 11.22
C ARG A 384 -3.85 -7.22 12.13
N LEU A 385 -4.95 -6.69 12.66
CA LEU A 385 -5.87 -7.38 13.55
C LEU A 385 -7.01 -7.97 12.70
N PRO A 386 -7.18 -9.30 12.68
CA PRO A 386 -8.28 -9.94 11.98
C PRO A 386 -9.55 -9.85 12.80
N GLY A 387 -10.63 -9.28 12.26
CA GLY A 387 -11.94 -9.49 12.86
C GLY A 387 -12.13 -8.88 14.25
N THR A 388 -11.26 -7.96 14.71
CA THR A 388 -11.44 -7.22 15.98
C THR A 388 -10.78 -5.82 15.96
N LEU A 389 -11.33 -4.89 16.74
CA LEU A 389 -10.70 -3.58 17.01
C LEU A 389 -9.64 -3.66 18.13
N ASP A 390 -9.75 -4.63 19.05
CA ASP A 390 -8.85 -4.90 20.18
C ASP A 390 -8.33 -3.65 20.92
N ALA A 391 -9.24 -2.72 21.26
CA ALA A 391 -8.84 -1.48 21.92
C ALA A 391 -8.15 -1.72 23.29
N ASP A 392 -8.54 -2.77 24.03
CA ASP A 392 -7.94 -3.12 25.32
C ASP A 392 -6.51 -3.62 25.22
N GLY A 393 -6.14 -4.30 24.13
CA GLY A 393 -4.75 -4.65 23.85
C GLY A 393 -3.96 -3.48 23.27
N VAL A 394 -4.56 -2.78 22.29
CA VAL A 394 -3.88 -1.73 21.52
C VAL A 394 -3.56 -0.50 22.35
N VAL A 395 -4.50 -0.01 23.16
CA VAL A 395 -4.31 1.26 23.89
C VAL A 395 -3.14 1.17 24.88
N PRO A 396 -3.06 0.17 25.78
CA PRO A 396 -1.92 0.03 26.69
C PRO A 396 -0.59 -0.15 25.95
N ALA A 397 -0.57 -0.95 24.87
CA ALA A 397 0.63 -1.15 24.06
C ALA A 397 1.10 0.16 23.41
N ALA A 398 0.17 0.97 22.91
CA ALA A 398 0.47 2.25 22.28
C ALA A 398 0.99 3.27 23.30
N VAL A 399 0.39 3.34 24.48
CA VAL A 399 0.86 4.20 25.59
C VAL A 399 2.26 3.80 26.03
N ALA A 400 2.53 2.49 26.17
CA ALA A 400 3.86 1.98 26.52
C ALA A 400 4.90 2.32 25.44
N THR A 401 4.52 2.21 24.16
CA THR A 401 5.36 2.58 23.01
C THR A 401 5.66 4.07 23.00
N ALA A 402 4.64 4.91 23.19
CA ALA A 402 4.78 6.36 23.23
C ALA A 402 5.73 6.81 24.35
N ARG A 403 5.63 6.23 25.54
CA ARG A 403 6.58 6.49 26.65
C ARG A 403 7.99 6.00 26.32
N ARG A 404 8.12 4.80 25.76
CA ARG A 404 9.42 4.22 25.40
C ARG A 404 10.18 5.06 24.38
N LEU A 405 9.45 5.65 23.42
CA LEU A 405 10.01 6.51 22.38
C LEU A 405 10.07 7.99 22.78
N GLY A 406 9.62 8.35 23.99
CA GLY A 406 9.64 9.73 24.49
C GLY A 406 8.66 10.66 23.80
N PHE A 407 7.56 10.14 23.24
CA PHE A 407 6.48 10.97 22.67
C PHE A 407 5.66 11.66 23.75
N VAL A 408 5.65 11.08 24.94
CA VAL A 408 5.03 11.64 26.15
C VAL A 408 6.04 11.62 27.29
N PRO A 409 5.91 12.55 28.28
CA PRO A 409 6.82 12.66 29.42
C PRO A 409 6.99 11.39 30.27
#